data_AF-A0A1H9QWE9-F1
#
_entry.id   AF-A0A1H9QWE9-F1
#
_cell.length_a   1.000
_cell.length_b   1.000
_cell.length_c   1.000
_cell.angle_alpha   90.00
_cell.angle_beta   90.00
_cell.angle_gamma   90.00
#
_symmetry.space_group_name_H-M   'P 1'
#
loop_
_entity.id
_entity.type
_entity.pdbx_description
1 polymer ?
#
loop_
_entity_poly.entity_id
_entity_poly.type
_entity_poly.pdbx_seq_one_letter_code
_entity_poly.pdbx_strand_id
1 'polypeptide(L)'
;MFHSTNLPLSKWFWAIYLVASDKGGISALRLSKQINVSWITASRMLRKIRIAMGHRTGEWLPWVHIAIGNLKAFLLGTYHGVSSGYLQEYLNEFCYRFNRRAWEAELPSRLLSC
;
A
#
# COMPACT_ATOMS: atom_id res chain seq x y z
N MET A 1 -2.01 4.71 6.75
CA MET A 1 -1.89 3.24 6.59
C MET A 1 -0.43 2.75 6.48
N PHE A 2 0.48 3.51 5.86
CA PHE A 2 1.80 3.03 5.40
C PHE A 2 3.06 3.61 6.13
N HIS A 3 2.94 4.43 7.19
CA HIS A 3 4.01 5.39 7.57
C HIS A 3 5.11 4.85 8.51
N SER A 4 5.31 3.54 8.61
CA SER A 4 6.30 2.99 9.56
C SER A 4 6.86 1.63 9.13
N THR A 5 6.89 1.34 7.84
CA THR A 5 7.46 0.07 7.35
C THR A 5 8.48 0.34 6.27
N ASN A 6 9.75 0.01 6.55
CA ASN A 6 10.86 -0.12 5.57
C ASN A 6 10.62 -1.27 4.56
N LEU A 7 9.37 -1.71 4.40
CA LEU A 7 9.03 -2.73 3.44
C LEU A 7 8.72 -2.09 2.09
N PRO A 8 9.22 -2.68 0.99
CA PRO A 8 8.87 -2.24 -0.34
C PRO A 8 7.35 -2.27 -0.54
N LEU A 9 6.78 -1.13 -0.94
CA LEU A 9 5.34 -0.89 -1.14
C LEU A 9 4.70 -1.85 -2.15
N SER A 10 5.48 -2.42 -3.06
CA SER A 10 5.06 -3.56 -3.90
C SER A 10 4.44 -4.69 -3.08
N LYS A 11 4.98 -4.99 -1.90
CA LYS A 11 4.46 -6.02 -1.00
C LYS A 11 3.15 -5.63 -0.33
N TRP A 12 2.93 -4.33 -0.10
CA TRP A 12 1.67 -3.82 0.41
C TRP A 12 0.55 -3.86 -0.62
N PHE A 13 0.83 -3.46 -1.87
CA PHE A 13 -0.14 -3.59 -2.97
C PHE A 13 -0.49 -5.05 -3.22
N TRP A 14 0.51 -5.95 -3.22
CA TRP A 14 0.25 -7.40 -3.30
C TRP A 14 -0.58 -7.92 -2.13
N ALA A 15 -0.29 -7.51 -0.90
CA ALA A 15 -1.06 -7.91 0.28
C ALA A 15 -2.52 -7.43 0.20
N ILE A 16 -2.72 -6.18 -0.22
CA ILE A 16 -4.03 -5.56 -0.42
C ILE A 16 -4.80 -6.30 -1.50
N TYR A 17 -4.18 -6.56 -2.65
CA TYR A 17 -4.79 -7.29 -3.78
C TYR A 17 -5.19 -8.71 -3.39
N LEU A 18 -4.30 -9.43 -2.70
CA LEU A 18 -4.55 -10.79 -2.23
C LEU A 18 -5.72 -10.82 -1.25
N VAL A 19 -5.77 -9.89 -0.30
CA VAL A 19 -6.87 -9.81 0.68
C VAL A 19 -8.18 -9.33 0.04
N ALA A 20 -8.13 -8.50 -1.01
CA ALA A 20 -9.29 -8.02 -1.76
C ALA A 20 -9.92 -9.12 -2.63
N SER A 21 -9.06 -9.95 -3.25
CA SER A 21 -9.46 -10.96 -4.22
C SER A 21 -9.99 -12.23 -3.55
N ASP A 22 -9.57 -12.49 -2.31
CA ASP A 22 -9.96 -13.69 -1.57
C ASP A 22 -11.22 -13.44 -0.72
N LYS A 23 -12.33 -14.06 -1.13
CA LYS A 23 -13.63 -13.95 -0.44
C LYS A 23 -13.64 -14.58 0.96
N GLY A 24 -12.68 -15.46 1.28
CA GLY A 24 -12.59 -16.18 2.55
C GLY A 24 -11.58 -15.61 3.53
N GLY A 25 -10.80 -14.61 3.12
CA GLY A 25 -9.73 -14.02 3.91
C GLY A 25 -8.45 -14.86 3.91
N ILE A 26 -7.31 -14.17 3.82
CA ILE A 26 -5.99 -14.82 3.77
C ILE A 26 -5.36 -14.95 5.17
N SER A 27 -4.72 -16.09 5.42
CA SER A 27 -3.92 -16.33 6.63
C SER A 27 -2.56 -15.60 6.56
N ALA A 28 -2.06 -15.14 7.71
CA ALA A 28 -0.79 -14.42 7.79
C ALA A 28 0.41 -15.26 7.33
N LEU A 29 0.32 -16.58 7.49
CA LEU A 29 1.34 -17.51 7.02
C LEU A 29 1.39 -17.58 5.49
N ARG A 30 0.22 -17.66 4.83
CA ARG A 30 0.13 -17.69 3.36
C ARG A 30 0.63 -16.38 2.77
N LEU A 31 0.23 -15.26 3.39
CA LEU A 31 0.70 -13.94 3.00
C LEU A 31 2.23 -13.82 3.14
N SER A 32 2.78 -14.18 4.30
CA SER A 32 4.23 -14.17 4.58
C SER A 32 5.04 -14.93 3.52
N LYS A 33 4.58 -16.11 3.13
CA LYS A 33 5.20 -16.93 2.07
C LYS A 33 5.13 -16.28 0.68
N GLN A 34 4.01 -15.65 0.31
CA GLN A 34 3.84 -15.04 -1.03
C GLN A 34 4.63 -13.74 -1.20
N ILE A 35 4.68 -12.87 -0.19
CA ILE A 35 5.41 -11.58 -0.27
C ILE A 35 6.84 -11.65 0.30
N ASN A 36 7.29 -12.84 0.70
CA ASN A 36 8.62 -13.09 1.27
C ASN A 36 8.98 -12.07 2.37
N VAL A 37 8.14 -12.05 3.43
CA VAL A 37 8.33 -11.21 4.63
C VAL A 37 8.15 -12.04 5.88
N SER A 38 8.71 -11.59 7.00
CA SER A 38 8.48 -12.25 8.29
C SER A 38 6.99 -12.36 8.61
N TRP A 39 6.61 -13.46 9.26
CA TRP A 39 5.23 -13.71 9.68
C TRP A 39 4.66 -12.59 10.56
N ILE A 40 5.49 -12.00 11.42
CA ILE A 40 5.11 -10.88 12.29
C ILE A 40 4.74 -9.66 11.44
N THR A 41 5.53 -9.38 10.39
CA THR A 41 5.26 -8.27 9.48
C THR A 41 3.99 -8.52 8.68
N ALA A 42 3.81 -9.72 8.12
CA ALA A 42 2.57 -10.10 7.42
C ALA A 42 1.34 -9.99 8.33
N SER A 43 1.44 -10.38 9.59
CA SER A 43 0.36 -10.27 10.59
C SER A 43 0.00 -8.82 10.91
N ARG A 44 1.01 -7.95 11.06
CA ARG A 44 0.80 -6.50 11.23
C ARG A 44 0.16 -5.87 9.99
N MET A 45 0.57 -6.28 8.80
CA MET A 45 -0.02 -5.85 7.52
C MET A 45 -1.49 -6.25 7.45
N LEU A 46 -1.81 -7.52 7.70
CA LEU A 46 -3.19 -8.01 7.70
C LEU A 46 -4.06 -7.28 8.72
N ARG A 47 -3.55 -7.00 9.92
CA ARG A 47 -4.30 -6.25 10.92
C ARG A 47 -4.69 -4.86 10.41
N LYS A 48 -3.72 -4.13 9.84
CA LYS A 48 -3.97 -2.80 9.25
C LYS A 48 -4.96 -2.85 8.09
N ILE A 49 -4.82 -3.84 7.20
CA ILE A 49 -5.74 -4.03 6.06
C ILE A 49 -7.14 -4.38 6.55
N ARG A 50 -7.28 -5.29 7.52
CA ARG A 50 -8.58 -5.68 8.09
C ARG A 50 -9.28 -4.54 8.82
N ILE A 51 -8.55 -3.72 9.57
CA ILE A 51 -9.10 -2.51 10.19
C ILE A 51 -9.60 -1.53 9.12
N ALA A 52 -8.82 -1.34 8.04
CA ALA A 52 -9.25 -0.52 6.90
C ALA A 52 -10.46 -1.11 6.15
N MET A 53 -10.55 -2.44 6.07
CA MET A 53 -11.62 -3.22 5.42
C MET A 53 -12.89 -3.40 6.27
N GLY A 54 -12.82 -3.16 7.58
CA GLY A 54 -13.96 -3.26 8.49
C GLY A 54 -15.08 -2.27 8.16
N HIS A 55 -14.75 -1.21 7.43
CA HIS A 55 -15.72 -0.38 6.71
C HIS A 55 -16.12 -1.11 5.42
N ARG A 56 -17.27 -1.80 5.47
CA ARG A 56 -18.02 -2.47 4.38
C ARG A 56 -17.22 -2.79 3.11
N THR A 57 -17.04 -4.08 2.84
CA THR A 57 -16.42 -4.65 1.61
C THR A 57 -16.92 -4.04 0.29
N GLY A 58 -18.12 -3.46 0.24
CA GLY A 58 -18.64 -2.73 -0.93
C GLY A 58 -18.01 -1.35 -1.19
N GLU A 59 -17.46 -0.67 -0.18
CA GLU A 59 -16.87 0.68 -0.32
C GLU A 59 -15.37 0.63 -0.66
N TRP A 60 -14.67 -0.40 -0.20
CA TRP A 60 -13.21 -0.45 -0.34
C TRP A 60 -12.72 -1.04 -1.66
N LEU A 61 -13.45 -1.97 -2.29
CA LEU A 61 -13.11 -2.46 -3.65
C LEU A 61 -12.99 -1.30 -4.65
N PRO A 62 -13.98 -0.37 -4.72
CA PRO A 62 -13.86 0.84 -5.52
C PRO A 62 -12.62 1.67 -5.17
N TRP A 63 -12.32 1.84 -3.88
CA TRP A 63 -11.15 2.61 -3.44
C TRP A 63 -9.81 1.99 -3.90
N VAL A 64 -9.68 0.66 -3.89
CA VAL A 64 -8.50 -0.04 -4.42
C VAL A 64 -8.37 0.18 -5.92
N HIS A 65 -9.46 0.05 -6.68
CA HIS A 65 -9.45 0.33 -8.11
C HIS A 65 -9.10 1.79 -8.41
N ILE A 66 -9.61 2.73 -7.62
CA ILE A 66 -9.26 4.16 -7.71
C ILE A 66 -7.79 4.37 -7.39
N ALA A 67 -7.24 3.73 -6.37
CA ALA A 67 -5.82 3.83 -6.01
C ALA A 67 -4.91 3.29 -7.13
N ILE A 68 -5.27 2.17 -7.76
CA ILE A 68 -4.55 1.61 -8.90
C ILE A 68 -4.67 2.52 -10.13
N GLY A 69 -5.85 3.07 -10.40
CA GLY A 69 -6.08 4.04 -11.47
C GLY A 69 -5.25 5.31 -11.29
N ASN A 70 -5.22 5.85 -10.07
CA ASN A 70 -4.40 7.01 -9.69
C ASN A 70 -2.91 6.72 -9.85
N LEU A 71 -2.45 5.53 -9.47
CA LEU A 71 -1.07 5.12 -9.68
C LEU A 71 -0.73 5.06 -11.16
N LYS A 72 -1.60 4.47 -11.99
CA LYS A 72 -1.40 4.39 -13.45
C LYS A 72 -1.34 5.79 -14.07
N ALA A 73 -2.24 6.68 -13.69
CA ALA A 73 -2.26 8.07 -14.17
C ALA A 73 -1.01 8.84 -13.71
N PHE A 74 -0.57 8.67 -12.47
CA PHE A 74 0.66 9.27 -11.95
C PHE A 74 1.89 8.81 -12.74
N LEU A 75 2.02 7.50 -12.97
CA LEU A 75 3.14 6.92 -13.71
C LEU A 75 3.20 7.43 -15.14
N LEU A 76 2.07 7.41 -15.86
CA LEU A 76 1.98 7.85 -17.25
C LEU A 76 2.17 9.37 -17.41
N GLY A 77 1.74 10.17 -16.43
CA GLY A 77 1.83 11.63 -16.49
C GLY A 77 3.17 12.20 -16.02
N THR A 78 3.87 11.50 -15.13
CA THR A 78 5.13 12.00 -14.52
C THR A 78 6.36 11.43 -15.21
N TYR A 79 6.31 10.16 -15.67
CA TYR A 79 7.45 9.49 -16.28
C TYR A 79 7.13 9.13 -17.73
N HIS A 80 8.02 9.53 -18.65
CA HIS A 80 7.92 9.21 -20.07
C HIS A 80 8.25 7.73 -20.38
N GLY A 81 8.76 6.99 -19.39
CA GLY A 81 9.00 5.55 -19.44
C GLY A 81 9.12 4.98 -18.03
N VAL A 82 8.47 3.84 -17.77
CA VAL A 82 8.49 3.15 -16.48
C VAL A 82 9.42 1.94 -16.60
N SER A 83 10.59 2.02 -15.98
CA SER A 83 11.51 0.87 -15.89
C SER A 83 11.18 0.00 -14.69
N SER A 84 11.23 -1.33 -14.86
CA SER A 84 11.01 -2.30 -13.78
C SER A 84 12.05 -2.19 -12.66
N GLY A 85 13.24 -1.68 -12.97
CA GLY A 85 14.32 -1.45 -12.00
C GLY A 85 13.99 -0.38 -10.96
N TYR A 86 13.15 0.59 -11.30
CA TYR A 86 12.79 1.72 -10.44
C TYR A 86 11.35 1.67 -9.91
N LEU A 87 10.68 0.52 -10.07
CA LEU A 87 9.29 0.36 -9.70
C LEU A 87 9.06 0.70 -8.23
N GLN A 88 10.04 0.41 -7.37
CA GLN A 88 9.94 0.70 -5.96
C GLN A 88 10.05 2.20 -5.65
N GLU A 89 10.92 2.97 -6.30
CA GLU A 89 10.95 4.43 -6.13
C GLU A 89 9.68 5.09 -6.64
N TYR A 90 9.15 4.66 -7.78
CA TYR A 90 7.90 5.23 -8.31
C TYR A 90 6.73 5.01 -7.36
N LEU A 91 6.64 3.82 -6.76
CA LEU A 91 5.63 3.51 -5.75
C LEU A 91 5.86 4.32 -4.46
N ASN A 92 7.11 4.52 -4.04
CA ASN A 92 7.45 5.35 -2.89
C ASN A 92 6.99 6.79 -3.12
N GLU A 93 7.27 7.36 -4.29
CA GLU A 93 6.86 8.73 -4.64
C GLU A 93 5.32 8.86 -4.75
N PHE A 94 4.66 7.88 -5.38
CA PHE A 94 3.20 7.84 -5.43
C PHE A 94 2.60 7.84 -4.03
N CYS A 95 3.10 6.98 -3.13
CA CYS A 95 2.61 6.92 -1.77
C CYS A 95 2.90 8.19 -0.98
N TYR A 96 4.06 8.83 -1.19
CA TYR A 96 4.34 10.12 -0.58
C TYR A 96 3.28 11.16 -1.01
N ARG A 97 3.02 11.29 -2.31
CA ARG A 97 2.04 12.23 -2.87
C ARG A 97 0.60 11.90 -2.45
N PHE A 98 0.23 10.62 -2.46
CA PHE A 98 -1.11 10.15 -2.12
C PHE A 98 -1.39 10.32 -0.62
N ASN A 99 -0.43 9.99 0.23
CA ASN A 99 -0.56 10.11 1.67
C ASN A 99 -0.41 11.55 2.19
N ARG A 100 0.35 12.42 1.48
CA ARG A 100 0.47 13.85 1.83
C ARG A 100 -0.90 14.53 1.91
N ARG A 101 -1.87 14.11 1.08
CA ARG A 101 -3.25 14.63 1.07
C ARG A 101 -4.00 14.42 2.40
N ALA A 102 -3.55 13.48 3.24
CA ALA A 102 -4.22 13.13 4.49
C ALA A 102 -3.57 13.71 5.75
N TRP A 103 -2.30 14.17 5.71
CA TRP A 103 -1.60 14.69 6.90
C TRP A 103 -0.82 15.97 6.66
N GLU A 104 -1.38 16.91 5.91
CA GLU A 104 -0.76 18.22 5.72
C GLU A 104 -0.43 18.88 7.07
N ALA A 105 -1.28 18.67 8.08
CA ALA A 105 -1.09 19.16 9.45
C ALA A 105 0.03 18.45 10.27
N GLU A 106 0.42 17.21 9.94
CA GLU A 106 1.46 16.46 10.69
C GLU A 106 2.82 16.47 9.97
N LEU A 107 2.94 17.14 8.82
CA LEU A 107 4.18 17.24 8.05
C LEU A 107 5.37 17.79 8.86
N PRO A 108 5.22 18.88 9.64
CA PRO A 108 6.35 19.45 10.37
C PRO A 108 6.93 18.46 11.39
N SER A 109 6.07 17.81 12.15
CA SER A 109 6.44 16.85 13.20
C SER A 109 7.21 15.64 12.66
N ARG A 110 6.89 15.23 11.43
CA ARG A 110 7.47 14.03 10.80
C ARG A 110 8.81 14.28 10.13
N LEU A 111 9.06 15.49 9.63
CA LEU A 111 10.35 15.87 9.07
C LEU A 111 11.39 16.12 10.17
N LEU A 112 10.95 16.55 11.35
CA LEU A 112 11.81 16.84 12.50
C LEU A 112 12.15 15.60 13.34
N SER A 113 11.48 14.47 13.11
CA SER A 113 11.71 13.19 13.82
C SER A 113 12.68 12.24 13.11
N CYS A 114 13.39 12.72 12.10
CA CYS A 114 14.40 11.96 11.35
C CYS A 114 15.81 12.19 11.92
#